data_AF-A0A3D3K2J4-F1
#
_entry.id   AF-A0A3D3K2J4-F1
#
_cell.length_a   1.000
_cell.length_b   1.000
_cell.length_c   1.000
_cell.angle_alpha   90.00
_cell.angle_beta   90.00
_cell.angle_gamma   90.00
#
_symmetry.space_group_name_H-M   'P 1'
#
loop_
_entity.id
_entity.type
_entity.pdbx_description
1 polymer ?
#
loop_
_entity_poly.entity_id
_entity_poly.type
_entity_poly.pdbx_seq_one_letter_code
_entity_poly.pdbx_strand_id
1 'polypeptide(L)'
;LKTKNVDLIDVSSGGNIHGAKITLFDGYQVPFAAEIKKKSGIKTGAVGLIKTAEQAEEILQKEEADLIFVAREILRNPYLAVQNSFNEKGECFFPHQYERARI
;
A
#
# COMPACT_ATOMS: atom_id res chain seq x y z
N LEU A 1 12.63 -2.44 -17.53
CA LEU A 1 11.21 -2.02 -17.50
C LEU A 1 11.06 -0.53 -17.73
N LYS A 2 11.79 0.32 -17.00
CA LYS A 2 11.80 1.79 -17.21
C LYS A 2 12.04 2.23 -18.66
N THR A 3 13.05 1.68 -19.34
CA THR A 3 13.33 1.97 -20.76
C THR A 3 12.30 1.39 -21.75
N LYS A 4 11.35 0.60 -21.25
CA LYS A 4 10.25 -0.02 -22.00
C LYS A 4 8.89 0.60 -21.65
N ASN A 5 8.88 1.84 -21.13
CA ASN A 5 7.66 2.60 -20.80
C ASN A 5 6.74 1.91 -19.78
N VAL A 6 7.31 1.22 -18.79
CA VAL A 6 6.56 0.81 -17.60
C VAL A 6 6.60 1.97 -16.60
N ASP A 7 5.43 2.42 -16.14
CA ASP A 7 5.31 3.58 -15.24
C ASP A 7 5.61 3.24 -13.78
N LEU A 8 5.22 2.04 -13.34
CA LEU A 8 5.31 1.60 -11.95
C LEU A 8 5.56 0.09 -11.88
N ILE A 9 6.33 -0.34 -10.88
CA ILE A 9 6.50 -1.76 -10.53
C ILE A 9 5.74 -2.05 -9.24
N ASP A 10 4.74 -2.92 -9.29
CA ASP A 10 4.11 -3.51 -8.09
C ASP A 10 5.02 -4.63 -7.56
N VAL A 11 5.56 -4.44 -6.35
CA VAL A 11 6.65 -5.26 -5.83
C VAL A 11 6.14 -6.26 -4.80
N SER A 12 6.12 -7.53 -5.19
CA SER A 12 5.81 -8.67 -4.32
C SER A 12 6.93 -9.73 -4.36
N SER A 13 6.77 -10.83 -3.63
CA SER A 13 7.78 -11.88 -3.48
C SER A 13 7.17 -13.27 -3.25
N GLY A 14 7.96 -14.31 -3.50
CA GLY A 14 7.55 -15.71 -3.29
C GLY A 14 6.74 -16.29 -4.45
N GLY A 15 6.21 -17.50 -4.26
CA GLY A 15 5.32 -18.16 -5.23
C GLY A 15 5.99 -19.03 -6.30
N ASN A 16 7.31 -18.92 -6.50
CA ASN A 16 8.02 -19.67 -7.55
C ASN A 16 8.15 -21.17 -7.28
N ILE A 17 8.30 -21.57 -6.01
CA ILE A 17 8.43 -22.97 -5.58
C ILE A 17 7.59 -23.23 -4.32
N HIS A 18 7.14 -24.47 -4.18
CA HIS A 18 6.52 -24.94 -2.96
C HIS A 18 7.53 -25.07 -1.81
N GLY A 19 7.09 -24.86 -0.57
CA GLY A 19 7.90 -25.12 0.64
C GLY A 19 8.96 -24.08 0.97
N ALA A 20 9.08 -23.00 0.20
CA ALA A 20 9.97 -21.88 0.54
C ALA A 20 9.56 -21.27 1.88
N LYS A 21 10.52 -21.14 2.81
CA LYS A 21 10.29 -20.49 4.10
C LYS A 21 10.45 -18.98 3.95
N ILE A 22 9.39 -18.23 4.27
CA ILE A 22 9.36 -16.77 4.19
C ILE A 22 9.09 -16.24 5.60
N THR A 23 9.97 -15.38 6.10
CA THR A 23 9.74 -14.67 7.36
C THR A 23 8.76 -13.54 7.13
N LEU A 24 7.59 -13.63 7.76
CA LEU A 24 6.53 -12.65 7.62
C LEU A 24 6.56 -11.64 8.78
N PHE A 25 6.44 -10.37 8.43
CA PHE A 25 6.23 -9.26 9.34
C PHE A 25 5.48 -8.15 8.59
N ASP A 26 5.01 -7.14 9.30
CA ASP A 26 4.22 -6.06 8.71
C ASP A 26 5.11 -5.24 7.76
N GLY A 27 4.72 -5.15 6.49
CA GLY A 27 5.54 -4.50 5.46
C GLY A 27 6.72 -5.33 4.95
N TYR A 28 6.74 -6.66 5.10
CA TYR A 28 7.94 -7.48 4.76
C TYR A 28 8.48 -7.36 3.32
N GLN A 29 7.70 -6.82 2.38
CA GLN A 29 8.15 -6.59 0.99
C GLN A 29 8.44 -5.12 0.68
N VAL A 30 8.16 -4.20 1.61
CA VAL A 30 8.48 -2.76 1.48
C VAL A 30 9.97 -2.54 1.19
N PRO A 31 10.93 -3.25 1.84
CA PRO A 31 12.35 -3.07 1.51
C PRO A 31 12.69 -3.35 0.04
N PHE A 32 11.99 -4.27 -0.62
CA PHE A 32 12.19 -4.54 -2.05
C PHE A 32 11.67 -3.39 -2.92
N ALA A 33 10.50 -2.84 -2.59
CA ALA A 33 9.94 -1.68 -3.27
C ALA A 33 10.87 -0.46 -3.13
N ALA A 34 11.39 -0.22 -1.94
CA ALA A 34 12.32 0.86 -1.65
C ALA A 34 13.64 0.71 -2.41
N GLU A 35 14.19 -0.51 -2.43
CA GLU A 35 15.44 -0.78 -3.13
C GLU A 35 15.32 -0.59 -4.65
N ILE A 36 14.24 -1.08 -5.25
CA ILE A 36 13.96 -0.90 -6.69
C ILE A 36 13.79 0.59 -7.02
N LYS A 37 13.00 1.32 -6.22
CA LYS A 37 12.77 2.77 -6.39
C LYS A 37 14.09 3.53 -6.33
N LYS A 38 14.87 3.33 -5.26
CA LYS A 38 16.15 4.02 -5.05
C LYS A 38 17.17 3.74 -6.17
N LYS A 39 17.29 2.49 -6.60
CA LYS A 39 18.35 2.08 -7.56
C LYS A 39 18.00 2.37 -9.02
N SER A 40 16.73 2.30 -9.39
CA SER A 40 16.32 2.44 -10.79
C SER A 40 15.59 3.76 -11.09
N GLY A 41 15.09 4.43 -10.06
CA GLY A 41 14.27 5.63 -10.18
C GLY A 41 12.97 5.41 -10.96
N ILE A 42 12.49 4.17 -11.09
CA ILE A 42 11.12 3.88 -11.53
C ILE A 42 10.21 3.96 -10.30
N LYS A 43 8.96 4.36 -10.48
CA LYS A 43 8.00 4.36 -9.38
C LYS A 43 7.73 2.93 -8.91
N THR A 44 7.47 2.77 -7.62
CA THR A 44 7.16 1.45 -7.03
C THR A 44 5.87 1.46 -6.24
N GLY A 45 5.20 0.31 -6.26
CA GLY A 45 4.12 -0.01 -5.36
C GLY A 45 4.59 -0.98 -4.29
N ALA A 46 4.26 -0.70 -3.02
CA ALA A 46 4.51 -1.63 -1.92
C ALA A 46 3.24 -2.40 -1.55
N VAL A 47 3.41 -3.70 -1.29
CA VAL A 47 2.38 -4.61 -0.79
C VAL A 47 2.96 -5.52 0.29
N GLY A 48 2.12 -6.18 1.08
CA GLY A 48 2.54 -7.23 2.00
C GLY A 48 2.35 -6.84 3.46
N LEU A 49 1.26 -7.35 4.04
CA LEU A 49 0.88 -7.11 5.45
C LEU A 49 0.87 -5.62 5.83
N ILE A 50 0.40 -4.77 4.91
CA ILE A 50 0.06 -3.37 5.19
C ILE A 50 -1.40 -3.34 5.64
N LYS A 51 -1.66 -2.90 6.87
CA LYS A 51 -2.96 -3.06 7.55
C LYS A 51 -3.59 -1.76 8.02
N THR A 52 -2.81 -0.70 8.22
CA THR A 52 -3.34 0.56 8.74
C THR A 52 -2.97 1.73 7.86
N ALA A 53 -3.74 2.82 7.96
CA ALA A 53 -3.47 4.05 7.25
C ALA A 53 -2.14 4.68 7.72
N GLU A 54 -1.83 4.59 9.01
CA GLU A 54 -0.60 5.11 9.60
C GLU A 54 0.63 4.38 9.06
N GLN A 55 0.56 3.04 8.94
CA GLN A 55 1.62 2.25 8.34
C GLN A 55 1.81 2.61 6.86
N ALA A 56 0.72 2.77 6.11
CA ALA A 56 0.77 3.18 4.71
C ALA A 56 1.40 4.58 4.54
N GLU A 57 1.01 5.52 5.39
CA GLU A 57 1.55 6.87 5.42
C GLU A 57 3.05 6.89 5.76
N GLU A 58 3.47 6.10 6.76
CA GLU A 58 4.88 5.99 7.14
C GLU A 58 5.76 5.51 5.97
N ILE A 59 5.30 4.53 5.19
CA ILE A 59 6.00 4.02 4.00
C ILE A 59 6.14 5.13 2.93
N LEU A 60 5.09 5.90 2.71
CA LEU A 60 5.10 7.01 1.74
C LEU A 60 6.02 8.15 2.19
N GLN A 61 5.94 8.55 3.46
CA GLN A 61 6.76 9.61 4.04
C GLN A 61 8.25 9.26 4.05
N LYS A 62 8.60 7.97 4.17
CA LYS A 62 9.98 7.49 4.05
C LYS A 62 10.45 7.33 2.59
N GLU A 63 9.61 7.68 1.62
CA GLU A 63 9.85 7.50 0.18
C GLU A 63 10.14 6.04 -0.23
N GLU A 64 9.68 5.07 0.55
CA GLU A 64 9.92 3.63 0.32
C GLU A 64 9.05 3.07 -0.82
N ALA A 65 7.96 3.77 -1.17
CA ALA A 65 7.12 3.49 -2.33
C ALA A 65 6.48 4.78 -2.86
N ASP A 66 5.82 4.70 -4.01
CA ASP A 66 4.97 5.75 -4.59
C ASP A 66 3.47 5.40 -4.53
N LEU A 67 3.16 4.13 -4.29
CA LEU A 67 1.81 3.61 -4.18
C LEU A 67 1.75 2.51 -3.13
N ILE A 68 0.63 2.42 -2.42
CA ILE A 68 0.38 1.37 -1.43
C ILE A 68 -0.72 0.46 -1.91
N PHE A 69 -0.44 -0.84 -1.96
CA PHE A 69 -1.40 -1.88 -2.27
C PHE A 69 -1.83 -2.58 -0.98
N VAL A 70 -3.14 -2.59 -0.72
CA VAL A 70 -3.75 -3.27 0.42
C VAL A 70 -4.68 -4.38 -0.09
N ALA A 71 -4.50 -5.59 0.45
CA ALA A 71 -5.24 -6.77 -0.01
C ALA A 71 -6.17 -7.34 1.08
N ARG A 72 -5.64 -8.14 2.01
CA ARG A 72 -6.48 -8.84 3.00
C ARG A 72 -7.24 -7.89 3.93
N GLU A 73 -6.71 -6.71 4.18
CA GLU A 73 -7.36 -5.76 5.08
C GLU A 73 -8.62 -5.14 4.47
N ILE A 74 -8.61 -4.83 3.16
CA ILE A 74 -9.79 -4.27 2.50
C ILE A 74 -10.94 -5.30 2.40
N LEU A 75 -10.63 -6.60 2.48
CA LEU A 75 -11.64 -7.66 2.59
C LEU A 75 -12.30 -7.70 3.97
N ARG A 76 -11.60 -7.26 5.03
CA ARG A 76 -12.15 -7.17 6.39
C ARG A 76 -12.90 -5.86 6.59
N ASN A 77 -12.33 -4.77 6.08
CA ASN A 77 -12.88 -3.44 6.15
C ASN A 77 -12.78 -2.75 4.78
N PRO A 78 -13.86 -2.76 3.97
CA PRO A 78 -13.84 -2.14 2.65
C PRO A 78 -13.70 -0.62 2.70
N TYR A 79 -13.93 0.00 3.86
CA TYR A 79 -13.79 1.45 4.06
C TYR A 79 -12.41 1.86 4.52
N LEU A 80 -11.42 0.95 4.65
CA LEU A 80 -10.09 1.28 5.17
C LEU A 80 -9.49 2.57 4.58
N ALA A 81 -9.51 2.70 3.24
CA ALA A 81 -8.92 3.86 2.55
C ALA A 81 -9.63 5.19 2.83
N VAL A 82 -10.90 5.13 3.24
CA VAL A 82 -11.72 6.30 3.57
C VAL A 82 -12.07 6.33 5.05
N GLN A 83 -11.54 5.44 5.90
CA GLN A 83 -12.01 5.32 7.28
C GLN A 83 -11.74 6.59 8.07
N ASN A 84 -10.62 7.27 7.80
CA ASN A 84 -10.30 8.54 8.44
C ASN A 84 -11.22 9.69 7.98
N SER A 85 -11.87 9.58 6.80
CA SER A 85 -12.87 10.55 6.34
C SER A 85 -14.10 10.66 7.24
N PHE A 86 -14.38 9.59 7.99
CA PHE A 86 -15.51 9.56 8.92
C PHE A 86 -15.25 10.42 10.15
N ASN A 87 -13.99 10.56 10.57
CA ASN A 87 -13.57 11.26 11.80
C ASN A 87 -12.97 12.65 11.52
N GLU A 88 -12.47 12.90 10.30
CA GLU A 88 -11.79 14.15 9.95
C GLU A 88 -12.66 15.11 9.11
N LYS A 89 -12.45 16.41 9.33
CA LYS A 89 -12.98 17.52 8.51
C LYS A 89 -12.19 17.74 7.21
N GLY A 90 -11.46 16.73 6.73
CA GLY A 90 -10.73 16.81 5.47
C GLY A 90 -11.65 16.85 4.25
N GLU A 91 -11.17 17.44 3.15
CA GLU A 91 -11.78 17.31 1.82
C GLU A 91 -11.37 15.98 1.19
N CYS A 92 -11.97 14.89 1.65
CA CYS A 92 -11.88 13.60 0.98
C CYS A 92 -13.26 13.17 0.52
N PHE A 93 -13.33 12.51 -0.64
CA PHE A 93 -14.58 12.01 -1.19
C PHE A 93 -15.30 11.14 -0.15
N PHE A 94 -16.55 11.49 0.11
CA PHE A 94 -17.43 10.76 1.00
C PHE A 94 -18.77 10.55 0.30
N PRO A 95 -19.28 9.30 0.19
CA PRO A 95 -20.57 9.07 -0.46
C PRO A 95 -21.68 9.84 0.25
N HIS A 96 -22.43 10.65 -0.52
CA HIS A 96 -23.55 11.46 0.00
C HIS A 96 -24.54 10.65 0.86
N GLN A 97 -24.80 9.39 0.46
CA GLN A 97 -25.69 8.47 1.18
C GLN A 97 -25.23 8.15 2.62
N TYR A 98 -23.95 8.35 2.94
CA TYR A 98 -23.37 8.06 4.25
C TYR A 98 -23.13 9.29 5.10
N GLU A 99 -23.50 10.51 4.65
CA GLU A 99 -23.27 11.76 5.39
C GLU A 99 -23.71 11.70 6.86
N ARG A 100 -24.81 11.02 7.16
CA ARG A 100 -25.34 10.85 8.53
C ARG A 100 -24.46 9.99 9.46
N ALA A 101 -23.50 9.26 8.90
CA ALA A 101 -22.57 8.40 9.62
C ALA A 101 -21.19 9.06 9.82
N ARG A 102 -21.01 10.32 9.38
CA ARG A 102 -19.80 11.11 9.67
C ARG A 102 -19.87 11.54 11.15
N ILE A 103 -18.97 11.01 11.98
CA ILE A 103 -18.98 11.20 13.45
C ILE A 103 -17.87 12.15 13.85
#